data_AF-A0A8J7SZC2-F1
#
_entry.id   AF-A0A8J7SZC2-F1
#
_cell.length_a   1.000
_cell.length_b   1.000
_cell.length_c   1.000
_cell.angle_alpha   90.00
_cell.angle_beta   90.00
_cell.angle_gamma   90.00
#
_symmetry.space_group_name_H-M   'P 1'
#
loop_
_entity.id
_entity.type
_entity.pdbx_description
1 polymer ?
#
loop_
_entity_poly.entity_id
_entity_poly.type
_entity_poly.pdbx_seq_one_letter_code
_entity_poly.pdbx_strand_id
1 'polypeptide(L)'
;MSRPIAANLEIRSTGKGDHIACRSCGHALAPAGQPWKRQAILRELSMNGAGGKAYTGAREAILRQFGCPGCGALLDSEMALPGEPFLDDIVRA
;
A
#
# COMPACT_ATOMS: atom_id res chain seq x y z
N MET A 1 10.30 -9.48 16.68
CA MET A 1 9.00 -10.13 16.47
C MET A 1 8.43 -9.58 15.17
N SER A 2 7.68 -10.37 14.39
CA SER A 2 6.97 -9.88 13.19
C SER A 2 5.47 -10.09 13.33
N ARG A 3 4.70 -9.10 12.88
CA ARG A 3 3.24 -9.09 12.93
C ARG A 3 2.69 -8.73 11.55
N PRO A 4 2.08 -9.68 10.82
CA PRO A 4 1.54 -9.38 9.49
C PRO A 4 0.39 -8.38 9.59
N ILE A 5 0.39 -7.40 8.68
CA ILE A 5 -0.71 -6.44 8.47
C ILE A 5 -1.54 -6.89 7.26
N ALA A 6 -0.84 -7.33 6.20
CA ALA A 6 -1.41 -7.84 4.96
C ALA A 6 -0.52 -8.96 4.41
N ALA A 7 -0.83 -9.47 3.21
CA ALA A 7 -0.08 -10.57 2.59
C ALA A 7 1.44 -10.28 2.51
N ASN A 8 1.81 -9.09 2.03
CA ASN A 8 3.20 -8.67 1.81
C ASN A 8 3.64 -7.50 2.70
N LEU A 9 2.89 -7.17 3.76
CA LEU A 9 3.17 -6.04 4.66
C LEU A 9 3.14 -6.50 6.13
N GLU A 10 4.09 -6.05 6.93
CA GLU A 10 4.20 -6.41 8.35
C GLU A 10 4.73 -5.26 9.22
N ILE A 11 4.47 -5.34 10.53
CA ILE A 11 5.25 -4.64 11.55
C ILE A 11 6.41 -5.56 11.95
N ARG A 12 7.62 -5.03 11.93
CA ARG A 12 8.83 -5.74 12.33
C ARG A 12 9.55 -4.99 13.44
N SER A 13 9.79 -5.67 14.56
CA SER A 13 10.58 -5.10 15.66
C SER A 13 12.07 -5.25 15.42
N THR A 14 12.82 -4.16 15.64
CA THR A 14 14.28 -4.13 15.61
C THR A 14 14.82 -3.54 16.91
N GLY A 15 16.14 -3.60 17.13
CA GLY A 15 16.77 -2.90 18.25
C GLY A 15 16.60 -1.37 18.22
N LYS A 16 16.10 -0.79 17.13
CA LYS A 16 15.83 0.65 16.96
C LYS A 16 14.33 1.00 17.06
N GLY A 17 13.48 0.02 17.38
CA GLY A 17 12.02 0.16 17.42
C GLY A 17 11.29 -0.59 16.31
N ASP A 18 9.98 -0.41 16.28
CA ASP A 18 9.07 -1.05 15.33
C ASP A 18 8.96 -0.25 14.03
N HIS A 19 8.96 -0.97 12.91
CA HIS A 19 8.82 -0.38 11.57
C HIS A 19 7.87 -1.19 10.71
N ILE A 20 7.22 -0.51 9.77
CA ILE A 20 6.47 -1.11 8.68
C ILE A 20 7.47 -1.61 7.63
N ALA A 21 7.36 -2.88 7.25
CA ALA A 21 8.25 -3.52 6.30
C ALA A 21 7.49 -4.38 5.30
N CYS A 22 8.12 -4.58 4.14
CA CYS A 22 7.68 -5.61 3.20
C CYS A 22 7.96 -6.99 3.80
N ARG A 23 6.93 -7.82 3.94
CA ARG A 23 7.04 -9.19 4.44
C ARG A 23 7.75 -10.13 3.44
N SER A 24 7.71 -9.81 2.15
CA SER A 24 8.31 -10.63 1.10
C SER A 24 9.83 -10.53 1.04
N CYS A 25 10.40 -9.33 1.26
CA CYS A 25 11.86 -9.11 1.15
C CYS A 25 12.50 -8.41 2.35
N GLY A 26 11.72 -7.96 3.34
CA GLY A 26 12.20 -7.27 4.53
C GLY A 26 12.54 -5.79 4.34
N HIS A 27 12.29 -5.20 3.16
CA HIS A 27 12.55 -3.77 2.92
C HIS A 27 11.72 -2.89 3.88
N ALA A 28 12.38 -2.02 4.63
CA ALA A 28 11.74 -1.10 5.56
C ALA A 28 11.12 0.09 4.80
N LEU A 29 9.88 0.45 5.14
CA LEU A 29 9.13 1.53 4.49
C LEU A 29 9.07 2.77 5.38
N ALA A 30 8.61 2.61 6.63
CA ALA A 30 8.43 3.71 7.57
C ALA A 30 8.45 3.20 9.02
N PRO A 31 8.70 4.05 10.03
CA PRO A 31 8.43 3.72 11.42
C PRO A 31 6.97 3.30 11.64
N ALA A 32 6.70 2.42 12.60
CA ALA A 32 5.33 2.09 12.98
C ALA A 32 4.60 3.35 13.48
N GLY A 33 3.30 3.47 13.19
CA GLY A 33 2.52 4.67 13.50
C GLY A 33 2.72 5.85 12.54
N GLN A 34 3.52 5.71 11.47
CA GLN A 34 3.64 6.72 10.42
C GLN A 34 3.07 6.25 9.07
N PRO A 35 2.59 7.16 8.21
CA PRO A 35 2.14 6.81 6.86
C PRO A 35 3.25 6.17 6.01
N TRP A 36 3.02 4.96 5.53
CA TRP A 36 4.02 4.18 4.78
C TRP A 36 3.84 4.27 3.26
N LYS A 37 2.61 4.54 2.77
CA LYS A 37 2.29 4.56 1.32
C LYS A 37 3.12 5.56 0.51
N ARG A 38 3.57 6.66 1.13
CA ARG A 38 4.46 7.65 0.49
C ARG A 38 5.85 7.13 0.16
N GLN A 39 6.26 6.02 0.78
CA GLN A 39 7.55 5.36 0.55
C GLN A 39 7.41 4.14 -0.37
N ALA A 40 6.20 3.79 -0.79
CA ALA A 40 5.94 2.73 -1.75
C ALA A 40 6.02 3.26 -3.19
N ILE A 41 6.25 2.35 -4.14
CA ILE A 41 6.14 2.66 -5.57
C ILE A 41 4.66 2.72 -5.94
N LEU A 42 4.20 3.85 -6.46
CA LEU A 42 2.82 4.03 -6.90
C LEU A 42 2.66 3.67 -8.38
N ARG A 43 1.66 2.86 -8.68
CA ARG A 43 1.12 2.68 -10.03
C ARG A 43 -0.37 3.03 -10.02
N GLU A 44 -0.78 3.92 -10.92
CA GLU A 44 -2.19 4.30 -11.09
C GLU A 44 -2.75 3.67 -12.37
N LEU A 45 -3.98 3.15 -12.29
CA LEU A 45 -4.69 2.50 -13.38
C LEU A 45 -6.11 3.07 -13.46
N SER A 46 -6.63 3.29 -14.67
CA SER A 46 -8.03 3.68 -14.82
C SER A 46 -8.95 2.54 -14.41
N MET A 47 -9.99 2.84 -13.64
CA MET A 47 -11.05 1.87 -13.32
C MET A 47 -12.14 1.80 -14.41
N ASN A 48 -12.07 2.65 -15.44
CA ASN A 48 -13.02 2.62 -16.54
C ASN A 48 -12.92 1.29 -17.31
N GLY A 49 -13.97 0.48 -17.23
CA GLY A 49 -14.01 -0.85 -17.85
C GLY A 49 -13.22 -1.93 -17.10
N ALA A 50 -12.60 -1.62 -15.95
CA ALA A 50 -11.81 -2.59 -15.19
C ALA A 50 -12.66 -3.76 -14.66
N GLY A 51 -13.93 -3.52 -14.34
CA GLY A 51 -14.90 -4.56 -13.96
C GLY A 51 -15.71 -5.15 -15.12
N GLY A 52 -15.30 -4.93 -16.38
CA GLY A 52 -16.04 -5.34 -17.56
C GLY A 52 -17.25 -4.45 -17.90
N LYS A 53 -18.07 -4.88 -18.88
CA LYS A 53 -19.14 -4.05 -19.47
C LYS A 53 -20.20 -3.55 -18.47
N ALA A 54 -20.45 -4.29 -17.39
CA ALA A 54 -21.44 -3.92 -16.37
C ALA A 54 -20.92 -2.85 -15.40
N TYR A 55 -19.61 -2.60 -15.36
CA TYR A 55 -19.01 -1.66 -14.45
C TYR A 55 -19.01 -0.24 -15.04
N THR A 56 -20.09 0.50 -14.77
CA THR A 56 -20.34 1.84 -15.36
C THR A 56 -20.17 3.00 -14.37
N GLY A 57 -20.10 2.73 -13.06
CA GLY A 57 -20.24 3.73 -12.00
C GLY A 57 -18.97 4.47 -11.58
N ALA A 58 -17.79 4.10 -12.09
CA ALA A 58 -16.52 4.64 -11.60
C ALA A 58 -15.57 5.03 -12.74
N ARG A 59 -16.11 5.69 -13.78
CA ARG A 59 -15.32 6.12 -14.96
C ARG A 59 -14.16 7.06 -14.59
N GLU A 60 -14.36 7.86 -13.56
CA GLU A 60 -13.37 8.83 -13.07
C GLU A 60 -12.47 8.26 -11.98
N ALA A 61 -12.80 7.09 -11.42
CA ALA A 61 -11.97 6.49 -10.39
C ALA A 61 -10.69 5.89 -10.98
N ILE A 62 -9.66 5.91 -10.16
CA ILE A 62 -8.39 5.24 -10.40
C ILE A 62 -8.16 4.16 -9.34
N LEU A 63 -7.50 3.08 -9.76
CA LEU A 63 -6.90 2.10 -8.86
C LEU A 63 -5.44 2.49 -8.64
N ARG A 64 -5.08 2.71 -7.40
CA ARG A 64 -3.70 2.90 -6.96
C ARG A 64 -3.18 1.60 -6.42
N GLN A 65 -2.03 1.18 -6.92
CA GLN A 65 -1.30 0.01 -6.45
C GLN A 65 0.01 0.47 -5.81
N PHE A 66 0.23 0.11 -4.55
CA PHE A 66 1.44 0.47 -3.80
C PHE A 66 2.36 -0.74 -3.72
N GLY A 67 3.49 -0.68 -4.43
CA GLY A 67 4.48 -1.74 -4.52
C GLY A 67 5.69 -1.51 -3.60
N CYS A 68 6.33 -2.60 -3.18
CA CYS A 68 7.60 -2.53 -2.45
C CYS A 68 8.72 -2.00 -3.35
N PRO A 69 9.50 -0.97 -2.92
CA PRO A 69 10.66 -0.51 -3.68
C PRO A 69 11.78 -1.55 -3.83
N GLY A 70 11.89 -2.49 -2.88
CA GLY A 70 12.94 -3.50 -2.89
C GLY A 70 12.69 -4.70 -3.80
N CYS A 71 11.44 -5.17 -3.89
CA CYS A 71 11.11 -6.40 -4.64
C CYS A 71 9.91 -6.30 -5.58
N GLY A 72 9.23 -5.15 -5.63
CA GLY A 72 8.04 -4.96 -6.46
C GLY A 72 6.77 -5.66 -5.97
N ALA A 73 6.82 -6.39 -4.84
CA ALA A 73 5.64 -7.03 -4.28
C ALA A 73 4.53 -6.01 -3.99
N LEU A 74 3.30 -6.33 -4.39
CA LEU A 74 2.13 -5.49 -4.10
C LEU A 74 1.85 -5.49 -2.59
N LEU A 75 1.90 -4.32 -1.98
CA LEU A 75 1.71 -4.11 -0.54
C LEU A 75 0.26 -3.81 -0.21
N ASP A 76 -0.38 -2.95 -1.01
CA ASP A 76 -1.78 -2.57 -0.88
C ASP A 76 -2.35 -2.04 -2.20
N SER A 77 -3.68 -1.90 -2.28
CA SER A 77 -4.36 -1.19 -3.36
C SER A 77 -5.57 -0.42 -2.84
N GLU A 78 -5.78 0.79 -3.33
CA GLU A 78 -6.96 1.61 -3.01
C GLU A 78 -7.60 2.16 -4.28
N MET A 79 -8.91 2.41 -4.23
CA MET A 79 -9.60 3.20 -5.26
C MET A 79 -9.72 4.64 -4.79
N ALA A 80 -9.46 5.59 -5.67
CA ALA A 80 -9.54 7.02 -5.37
C ALA A 80 -10.03 7.81 -6.59
N LEU A 81 -10.40 9.07 -6.38
CA LEU A 81 -10.47 10.05 -7.46
C LEU A 81 -9.05 10.60 -7.74
N PRO A 82 -8.74 11.01 -8.98
CA PRO A 82 -7.45 11.61 -9.32
C PRO A 82 -7.12 12.81 -8.42
N GLY A 83 -5.91 12.85 -7.88
CA GLY A 83 -5.44 13.95 -7.03
C GLY A 83 -5.83 13.87 -5.55
N GLU A 84 -6.76 12.99 -5.16
CA GLU A 84 -7.11 12.80 -3.75
C GLU A 84 -5.91 12.29 -2.94
N PRO A 85 -5.75 12.68 -1.67
CA PRO A 85 -4.69 12.17 -0.81
C PRO A 85 -4.78 10.65 -0.65
N PHE A 86 -3.66 10.02 -0.27
CA PHE A 86 -3.66 8.59 0.06
C PHE A 86 -4.42 8.35 1.36
N LEU A 87 -4.98 7.15 1.50
CA LEU A 87 -5.49 6.69 2.79
C LEU A 87 -4.31 6.32 3.69
N ASP A 88 -4.11 7.09 4.75
CA ASP A 88 -3.04 6.84 5.71
C ASP A 88 -3.43 5.68 6.66
N ASP A 89 -3.06 4.46 6.29
CA ASP A 89 -3.27 3.26 7.11
C ASP A 89 -2.26 3.21 8.27
N ILE A 90 -2.57 3.93 9.34
CA ILE A 90 -1.72 4.04 10.52
C ILE A 90 -1.93 2.83 11.43
N VAL A 91 -1.04 1.85 11.34
CA VAL A 91 -1.02 0.69 12.23
C VAL A 91 -0.04 0.92 13.38
N ARG A 92 -0.50 0.71 14.62
CA ARG A 92 0.29 0.83 15.84
C ARG A 92 0.64 -0.56 16.39
N ALA A 93 1.78 -0.65 17.07
CA ALA A 93 2.29 -1.87 17.70
C ALA A 93 1.40 -2.32 18.88
#